data_AF-A0A376TXI4-F1
#
_entry.id   AF-A0A376TXI4-F1
#
_cell.length_a   1.000
_cell.length_b   1.000
_cell.length_c   1.000
_cell.angle_alpha   90.00
_cell.angle_beta   90.00
_cell.angle_gamma   90.00
#
_symmetry.space_group_name_H-M   'P 1'
#
loop_
_entity.id
_entity.type
_entity.pdbx_description
1 polymer ?
#
loop_
_entity_poly.entity_id
_entity_poly.type
_entity_poly.pdbx_seq_one_letter_code
_entity_poly.pdbx_strand_id
1 'polypeptide(L)'
;MLEAQDLACATSSASSKLIHGGLRYLEHYEFRLVSEALAEREVLLKMAPHIAFPMRFRLPHRPHLRPAWMIRIGLFMYDHLG
;
A
#
# COMPACT_ATOMS: atom_id res chain seq x y z
N MET A 1 -26.74 -6.99 9.21
CA MET A 1 -26.08 -7.23 7.93
C MET A 1 -26.49 -8.60 7.44
N LEU A 2 -26.78 -8.78 6.15
CA LEU A 2 -27.21 -10.06 5.58
C LEU A 2 -26.42 -10.27 4.29
N GLU A 3 -25.62 -11.33 4.24
CA GLU A 3 -24.81 -11.70 3.09
C GLU A 3 -25.50 -12.82 2.31
N ALA A 4 -25.45 -12.73 0.98
CA ALA A 4 -26.06 -13.75 0.10
C ALA A 4 -25.23 -15.04 0.04
N GLN A 5 -23.95 -14.95 0.35
CA GLN A 5 -22.99 -16.06 0.42
C GLN A 5 -22.25 -16.03 1.76
N ASP A 6 -21.13 -16.75 1.86
CA ASP A 6 -20.28 -16.71 3.05
C ASP A 6 -19.59 -15.33 3.20
N LEU A 7 -19.29 -14.96 4.45
CA LEU A 7 -18.66 -13.68 4.76
C LEU A 7 -17.32 -13.55 4.04
N ALA A 8 -17.09 -12.37 3.45
CA ALA A 8 -15.86 -12.04 2.72
C ALA A 8 -15.51 -12.97 1.54
N CYS A 9 -16.43 -13.84 1.06
CA CYS A 9 -16.11 -14.88 0.08
C CYS A 9 -15.64 -14.35 -1.29
N ALA A 10 -16.05 -13.15 -1.69
CA ALA A 10 -15.76 -12.58 -3.00
C ALA A 10 -14.44 -11.77 -3.00
N THR A 11 -14.48 -10.50 -3.42
CA THR A 11 -13.28 -9.65 -3.61
C THR A 11 -12.41 -9.55 -2.35
N SER A 12 -13.02 -9.57 -1.16
CA SER A 12 -12.29 -9.54 0.11
C SER A 12 -11.35 -10.74 0.29
N SER A 13 -11.78 -11.95 -0.13
CA SER A 13 -10.93 -13.14 -0.13
C SER A 13 -10.00 -13.22 -1.35
N ALA A 14 -10.27 -12.46 -2.42
CA ALA A 14 -9.59 -12.54 -3.71
C ALA A 14 -8.61 -11.38 -4.00
N SER A 15 -8.12 -10.69 -2.97
CA SER A 15 -7.15 -9.59 -3.11
C SER A 15 -5.69 -10.06 -3.28
N SER A 16 -4.72 -9.14 -3.35
CA SER A 16 -3.29 -9.44 -3.25
C SER A 16 -2.83 -9.80 -1.84
N LYS A 17 -3.69 -9.58 -0.82
CA LYS A 17 -3.41 -9.74 0.62
C LYS A 17 -2.28 -8.83 1.09
N LEU A 18 -2.15 -7.66 0.47
CA LEU A 18 -1.18 -6.62 0.83
C LEU A 18 -1.90 -5.31 1.13
N ILE A 19 -1.62 -4.73 2.30
CA ILE A 19 -2.06 -3.38 2.66
C ILE A 19 -0.95 -2.42 2.23
N HIS A 20 -1.21 -1.58 1.23
CA HIS A 20 -0.23 -0.63 0.71
C HIS A 20 -0.86 0.72 0.37
N GLY A 21 -0.12 1.81 0.61
CA GLY A 21 -0.54 3.17 0.23
C GLY A 21 -0.43 3.49 -1.26
N GLY A 22 0.08 2.56 -2.08
CA GLY A 22 0.09 2.68 -3.55
C GLY A 22 1.11 3.68 -4.09
N LEU A 23 2.40 3.30 -4.13
CA LEU A 23 3.51 4.15 -4.59
C LEU A 23 3.27 4.83 -5.97
N ARG A 24 2.56 4.14 -6.88
CA ARG A 24 2.23 4.65 -8.22
C ARG A 24 1.46 5.98 -8.23
N TYR A 25 0.68 6.26 -7.18
CA TYR A 25 -0.15 7.45 -7.11
C TYR A 25 0.68 8.73 -6.93
N LEU A 26 1.94 8.61 -6.47
CA LEU A 26 2.88 9.72 -6.44
C LEU A 26 3.21 10.25 -7.84
N GLU A 27 3.19 9.41 -8.88
CA GLU A 27 3.41 9.87 -10.27
C GLU A 27 2.27 10.76 -10.77
N HIS A 28 1.09 10.70 -10.12
CA HIS A 28 -0.08 11.51 -10.44
C HIS A 28 -0.31 12.66 -9.44
N TYR A 29 0.67 12.93 -8.57
CA TYR A 29 0.61 13.97 -7.54
C TYR A 29 -0.53 13.79 -6.53
N GLU A 30 -1.04 12.56 -6.36
CA GLU A 30 -2.12 12.23 -5.43
C GLU A 30 -1.58 12.03 -4.00
N PHE A 31 -0.83 13.01 -3.48
CA PHE A 31 -0.14 12.90 -2.19
C PHE A 31 -1.09 12.68 -1.01
N ARG A 32 -2.26 13.32 -1.03
CA ARG A 32 -3.27 13.19 0.02
C ARG A 32 -3.79 11.75 0.12
N LEU A 33 -4.06 11.12 -1.03
CA LEU A 33 -4.51 9.73 -1.09
C LEU A 33 -3.45 8.78 -0.51
N VAL A 34 -2.18 8.99 -0.87
CA VAL A 34 -1.08 8.18 -0.35
C VAL A 34 -0.94 8.35 1.16
N SER A 35 -1.00 9.59 1.66
CA SER A 35 -0.92 9.90 3.10
C SER A 35 -2.07 9.26 3.89
N GLU A 36 -3.31 9.40 3.42
CA GLU A 36 -4.49 8.76 4.03
C GLU A 36 -4.35 7.24 4.09
N ALA A 37 -3.93 6.62 2.98
CA ALA A 37 -3.76 5.16 2.93
C ALA A 37 -2.60 4.64 3.80
N LEU A 38 -1.53 5.43 3.97
CA LEU A 38 -0.44 5.12 4.90
C LEU A 38 -0.89 5.22 6.36
N ALA A 39 -1.64 6.26 6.72
CA ALA A 39 -2.19 6.43 8.07
C ALA A 39 -3.13 5.27 8.45
N GLU A 40 -4.05 4.89 7.54
CA GLU A 40 -4.96 3.75 7.75
C GLU A 40 -4.22 2.42 7.89
N ARG A 41 -3.11 2.22 7.15
CA ARG A 41 -2.26 1.03 7.34
C ARG A 41 -1.73 0.95 8.77
N GLU A 42 -1.25 2.05 9.34
CA GLU A 42 -0.75 2.08 10.72
C GLU A 42 -1.87 1.84 11.74
N VAL A 43 -3.09 2.32 11.47
CA VAL A 43 -4.27 1.99 12.28
C VAL A 43 -4.56 0.49 12.25
N LEU A 44 -4.57 -0.13 11.07
CA LEU A 44 -4.81 -1.57 10.92
C LEU A 44 -3.73 -2.43 11.59
N LEU A 45 -2.46 -2.05 11.47
CA LEU A 45 -1.36 -2.74 12.15
C LEU A 45 -1.51 -2.71 13.68
N LYS A 46 -2.02 -1.61 14.23
CA LYS A 46 -2.30 -1.49 15.68
C LYS A 46 -3.58 -2.23 16.09
N MET A 47 -4.62 -2.19 15.27
CA MET A 47 -5.94 -2.77 15.58
C MET A 47 -5.94 -4.30 15.46
N ALA A 48 -5.26 -4.85 14.45
CA ALA A 48 -5.26 -6.28 14.14
C ALA A 48 -3.84 -6.85 14.00
N PRO A 49 -3.00 -6.77 15.06
CA PRO A 49 -1.59 -7.21 15.00
C PRO A 49 -1.43 -8.73 14.86
N HIS A 50 -2.51 -9.50 15.02
CA HIS A 50 -2.55 -10.95 14.82
C HIS A 50 -2.91 -11.35 13.38
N ILE A 51 -3.28 -10.38 12.53
CA ILE A 51 -3.66 -10.60 11.12
C ILE A 51 -2.70 -9.84 10.18
N ALA A 52 -2.37 -8.59 10.52
CA ALA A 52 -1.52 -7.73 9.70
C ALA A 52 -0.10 -7.65 10.27
N PHE A 53 0.90 -7.87 9.42
CA PHE A 53 2.31 -7.88 9.80
C PHE A 53 3.15 -6.98 8.89
N PRO A 54 4.19 -6.31 9.42
CA PRO A 54 5.13 -5.56 8.59
C PRO A 54 5.85 -6.50 7.61
N MET A 55 5.87 -6.14 6.33
CA MET A 55 6.53 -6.90 5.28
C MET A 55 7.53 -6.02 4.53
N ARG A 56 8.76 -6.52 4.35
CA ARG A 56 9.78 -5.84 3.56
C ARG A 56 9.49 -6.02 2.06
N PHE A 57 9.34 -4.91 1.35
CA PHE A 57 9.16 -4.90 -0.10
C PHE A 57 10.49 -4.59 -0.81
N ARG A 58 10.85 -5.38 -1.84
CA ARG A 58 12.05 -5.15 -2.66
C ARG A 58 11.63 -4.79 -4.08
N LEU A 59 12.05 -3.61 -4.54
CA LEU A 59 11.77 -3.13 -5.90
C LEU A 59 13.02 -3.30 -6.78
N PRO A 60 13.10 -4.33 -7.65
CA PRO A 60 14.22 -4.48 -8.56
C PRO A 60 14.22 -3.37 -9.62
N HIS A 61 15.37 -2.71 -9.82
CA HIS A 61 15.53 -1.68 -10.85
C HIS A 61 16.16 -2.25 -12.12
N ARG A 62 15.69 -1.78 -13.29
CA ARG A 62 16.20 -2.11 -14.62
C ARG A 62 16.34 -0.83 -15.44
N PRO A 63 17.27 -0.74 -16.40
CA PRO A 63 17.51 0.49 -17.17
C PRO A 63 16.31 1.06 -17.94
N HIS A 64 15.33 0.23 -18.32
CA HIS A 64 14.13 0.66 -19.04
C HIS A 64 13.01 1.20 -18.13
N LEU A 65 13.18 1.11 -16.80
CA LEU A 65 12.22 1.67 -15.84
C LEU A 65 12.46 3.17 -15.66
N ARG A 66 11.65 3.81 -14.79
CA ARG A 66 11.89 5.20 -14.37
C ARG A 66 13.35 5.38 -13.90
N PRO A 67 13.95 6.57 -14.13
CA PRO A 67 15.31 6.84 -13.68
C PRO A 67 15.47 6.55 -12.19
N ALA A 68 16.60 5.98 -11.79
CA ALA A 68 16.84 5.57 -10.40
C ALA A 68 16.69 6.72 -9.40
N TRP A 69 17.09 7.94 -9.78
CA TRP A 69 16.94 9.13 -8.94
C TRP A 69 15.46 9.45 -8.66
N MET A 70 14.58 9.27 -9.66
CA MET A 70 13.15 9.54 -9.55
C MET A 70 12.48 8.54 -8.60
N ILE A 71 12.82 7.25 -8.74
CA ILE A 71 12.34 6.20 -7.83
C ILE A 71 12.80 6.49 -6.40
N ARG A 72 14.06 6.90 -6.21
CA ARG A 72 14.60 7.24 -4.88
C ARG A 72 13.88 8.42 -4.25
N ILE A 73 13.58 9.48 -5.01
CA ILE A 73 12.78 10.60 -4.54
C ILE A 73 11.36 10.14 -4.19
N GLY A 74 10.73 9.35 -5.05
CA GLY A 74 9.39 8.81 -4.80
C GLY A 74 9.32 7.97 -3.53
N LEU A 75 10.29 7.07 -3.31
CA LEU A 75 10.39 6.28 -2.08
C LEU A 75 10.67 7.16 -0.86
N PHE A 76 11.57 8.14 -0.97
CA PHE A 76 11.82 9.10 0.10
C PHE A 76 10.53 9.84 0.49
N MET A 77 9.78 10.36 -0.48
CA MET A 77 8.49 11.01 -0.21
C MET A 77 7.49 10.04 0.42
N TYR A 78 7.39 8.82 -0.11
CA TYR A 78 6.49 7.79 0.40
C TYR A 78 6.74 7.48 1.88
N ASP A 79 8.00 7.41 2.30
CA ASP A 79 8.39 7.15 3.69
C ASP A 79 8.11 8.33 4.64
N HIS A 80 7.82 9.53 4.11
CA HIS A 80 7.61 10.76 4.90
C HIS A 80 6.19 11.34 4.80
N LEU A 81 5.29 10.73 4.02
CA LEU A 81 3.91 11.20 3.83
C LEU A 81 2.92 10.67 4.89
N GLY A 82 3.34 9.71 5.72
CA GLY A 82 2.50 9.08 6.76
C GLY A 82 3.21 9.06 8.09
#